data_AF-A0AAV7INA7-F1
#
_entry.id   AF-A0AAV7INA7-F1
#
_cell.length_a   1.000
_cell.length_b   1.000
_cell.length_c   1.000
_cell.angle_alpha   90.00
_cell.angle_beta   90.00
_cell.angle_gamma   90.00
#
_symmetry.space_group_name_H-M   'P 1'
#
loop_
_entity.id
_entity.type
_entity.pdbx_description
1 polymer ?
#
loop_
_entity_poly.entity_id
_entity_poly.type
_entity_poly.pdbx_seq_one_letter_code
_entity_poly.pdbx_strand_id
1 'polypeptide(L)'
;MDFDGLSMKQVMGLSPSFSMRLLSFIQDALPLRLKEVHFVKQPFLFNIVWNMFKPFTREKLRKRMFFHGSKMNSLHAYLAPSHLPMDYGGELPEINYTAADWYTTILSCNDSIRAWNTYGYRKE
;
A
#
# COMPACT_ATOMS: atom_id res chain seq x y z
N MET A 1 1.70 4.42 2.56
CA MET A 1 2.29 4.31 1.21
C MET A 1 3.05 5.59 0.94
N ASP A 2 4.36 5.46 0.78
CA ASP A 2 5.24 6.57 0.46
C ASP A 2 5.36 6.70 -1.07
N PHE A 3 5.19 7.91 -1.58
CA PHE A 3 5.23 8.24 -3.00
C PHE A 3 6.40 9.14 -3.37
N ASP A 4 7.36 9.32 -2.45
CA ASP A 4 8.61 9.98 -2.77
C ASP A 4 9.35 9.23 -3.89
N GLY A 5 9.91 9.98 -4.84
CA GLY A 5 10.55 9.42 -6.03
C GLY A 5 9.60 8.75 -7.04
N LEU A 6 8.27 8.90 -6.94
CA LEU A 6 7.34 8.38 -7.94
C LEU A 6 7.70 8.91 -9.34
N SER A 7 7.97 7.98 -10.25
CA SER A 7 8.36 8.25 -11.63
C SER A 7 7.30 7.85 -12.64
N MET A 8 7.35 8.44 -13.85
CA MET A 8 6.46 8.05 -14.95
C MET A 8 6.55 6.56 -15.31
N LYS A 9 7.73 5.95 -15.16
CA LYS A 9 7.91 4.51 -15.41
C LYS A 9 7.03 3.66 -14.48
N GLN A 10 6.92 4.03 -13.22
CA GLN A 10 6.05 3.35 -12.26
C GLN A 10 4.58 3.62 -12.57
N VAL A 11 4.23 4.87 -12.93
CA VAL A 11 2.85 5.23 -13.29
C VAL A 11 2.36 4.44 -14.50
N MET A 12 3.18 4.25 -15.53
CA MET A 12 2.80 3.46 -16.70
C MET A 12 2.56 1.97 -16.40
N GLY A 13 3.14 1.44 -15.31
CA GLY A 13 2.86 0.07 -14.86
C GLY A 13 1.48 -0.10 -14.22
N LEU A 14 0.85 1.00 -13.81
CA LEU A 14 -0.50 1.01 -13.29
C LEU A 14 -1.44 1.18 -14.48
N SER A 15 -1.81 0.10 -15.17
CA SER A 15 -2.81 0.18 -16.24
C SER A 15 -4.24 0.21 -15.66
N PRO A 16 -5.27 0.60 -16.44
CA PRO A 16 -6.65 0.52 -15.99
C PRO A 16 -7.09 -0.90 -15.61
N SER A 17 -6.67 -1.90 -16.37
CA SER A 17 -7.00 -3.31 -16.10
C SER A 17 -6.32 -3.82 -14.82
N PHE A 18 -5.05 -3.44 -14.59
CA PHE A 18 -4.36 -3.73 -13.35
C PHE A 18 -5.03 -3.04 -12.16
N SER A 19 -5.35 -1.75 -12.29
CA SER A 19 -5.97 -0.94 -11.24
C SER A 19 -7.34 -1.48 -10.84
N MET A 20 -8.15 -1.90 -11.82
CA MET A 20 -9.44 -2.55 -11.59
C MET A 20 -9.25 -3.88 -10.84
N ARG A 21 -8.33 -4.75 -11.30
CA ARG A 21 -8.06 -6.03 -10.62
C ARG A 21 -7.60 -5.83 -9.18
N LEU A 22 -6.70 -4.88 -8.94
CA LEU A 22 -6.18 -4.55 -7.60
C LEU A 22 -7.30 -4.05 -6.69
N LEU A 23 -8.13 -3.10 -7.16
CA LEU A 23 -9.20 -2.53 -6.35
C LEU A 23 -10.36 -3.52 -6.12
N SER A 24 -10.66 -4.40 -7.07
CA SER A 24 -11.60 -5.51 -6.84
C SER A 24 -11.08 -6.46 -5.77
N PHE A 25 -9.79 -6.80 -5.81
CA PHE A 25 -9.18 -7.62 -4.76
C PHE A 25 -9.29 -6.95 -3.39
N ILE A 26 -8.87 -5.69 -3.27
CA ILE A 26 -8.88 -4.95 -2.00
C ILE A 26 -10.30 -4.81 -1.42
N GLN A 27 -11.31 -4.59 -2.27
CA GLN A 27 -12.66 -4.28 -1.82
C GLN A 27 -13.54 -5.51 -1.60
N ASP A 28 -13.34 -6.58 -2.38
CA ASP A 28 -14.26 -7.73 -2.42
C ASP A 28 -13.62 -9.06 -2.01
N ALA A 29 -12.32 -9.25 -2.21
CA ALA A 29 -11.68 -10.58 -2.07
C ALA A 29 -10.62 -10.65 -0.97
N LEU A 30 -10.08 -9.52 -0.49
CA LEU A 30 -9.07 -9.49 0.56
C LEU A 30 -9.68 -10.02 1.87
N PRO A 31 -9.17 -11.12 2.45
CA PRO A 31 -9.69 -11.69 3.70
C PRO A 31 -9.21 -10.92 4.94
N LEU A 32 -9.08 -9.59 4.83
CA LEU A 32 -8.64 -8.69 5.89
C LEU A 32 -9.50 -7.44 5.92
N ARG A 33 -9.73 -6.90 7.11
CA ARG A 33 -10.42 -5.61 7.26
C ARG A 33 -9.44 -4.46 7.10
N LEU A 34 -9.36 -3.91 5.89
CA LEU A 34 -8.59 -2.70 5.63
C LEU A 34 -9.16 -1.51 6.41
N LYS A 35 -8.44 -0.99 7.41
CA LYS A 35 -8.93 0.13 8.24
C LYS A 35 -8.71 1.47 7.55
N GLU A 36 -7.47 1.77 7.20
CA GLU A 36 -7.04 3.06 6.68
C GLU A 36 -5.88 2.86 5.69
N VAL A 37 -5.75 3.77 4.72
CA VAL A 37 -4.65 3.83 3.76
C VAL A 37 -4.13 5.27 3.74
N HIS A 38 -2.90 5.46 4.18
CA HIS A 38 -2.25 6.77 4.24
C HIS A 38 -1.29 6.94 3.07
N PHE A 39 -1.44 8.03 2.33
CA PHE A 39 -0.58 8.45 1.23
C PHE A 39 0.26 9.64 1.71
N VAL A 40 1.58 9.50 1.69
CA VAL A 40 2.54 10.52 2.13
C VAL A 40 3.53 10.83 1.01
N LYS A 41 4.12 12.03 1.07
CA LYS A 41 5.12 12.53 0.11
C LYS A 41 4.65 12.42 -1.36
N GLN A 42 3.34 12.47 -1.60
CA GLN A 42 2.84 12.31 -2.96
C GLN A 42 3.09 13.55 -3.83
N PRO A 43 3.79 13.42 -4.99
CA PRO A 43 4.04 14.53 -5.91
C PRO A 43 2.80 14.84 -6.76
N PHE A 44 2.84 15.94 -7.52
CA PHE A 44 1.74 16.29 -8.44
C PHE A 44 1.37 15.14 -9.41
N LEU A 45 2.38 14.34 -9.79
CA LEU A 45 2.20 13.15 -10.63
C LEU A 45 1.20 12.13 -10.05
N PHE A 46 1.04 12.07 -8.73
CA PHE A 46 0.07 11.22 -8.08
C PHE A 46 -1.38 11.49 -8.52
N ASN A 47 -1.69 12.70 -8.99
CA ASN A 47 -3.03 13.00 -9.51
C ASN A 47 -3.41 12.11 -10.72
N ILE A 48 -2.43 11.75 -11.56
CA ILE A 48 -2.66 10.82 -12.68
C ILE A 48 -3.02 9.44 -12.14
N VAL A 49 -2.26 8.97 -11.16
CA VAL A 49 -2.51 7.71 -10.47
C VAL A 49 -3.92 7.71 -9.86
N TRP A 50 -4.26 8.74 -9.08
CA TRP A 50 -5.55 8.84 -8.43
C TRP A 50 -6.72 8.88 -9.43
N ASN A 51 -6.59 9.60 -10.54
CA ASN A 51 -7.64 9.67 -11.56
C ASN A 51 -7.94 8.32 -12.20
N MET A 52 -6.98 7.40 -12.25
CA MET A 52 -7.19 6.04 -12.73
C MET A 52 -7.82 5.11 -11.70
N PHE A 53 -7.49 5.27 -10.41
CA PHE A 53 -8.07 4.46 -9.33
C PHE A 53 -9.47 4.94 -8.92
N LYS A 54 -9.73 6.24 -8.99
CA LYS A 54 -10.96 6.88 -8.53
C LYS A 54 -12.25 6.26 -9.11
N PRO A 55 -12.36 5.93 -10.41
CA PRO A 55 -13.57 5.32 -10.98
C PRO A 55 -13.94 3.97 -10.37
N PHE A 56 -12.95 3.22 -9.89
CA PHE A 56 -13.14 1.87 -9.35
C PHE A 56 -13.16 1.84 -7.81
N THR A 57 -12.97 3.00 -7.16
CA THR A 57 -12.94 3.13 -5.70
C THR A 57 -14.33 3.41 -5.16
N ARG A 58 -14.92 2.47 -4.42
CA ARG A 58 -16.23 2.65 -3.79
C ARG A 58 -16.14 3.56 -2.57
N GLU A 59 -17.28 4.12 -2.16
CA GLU A 59 -17.36 5.09 -1.08
C GLU A 59 -16.70 4.61 0.23
N LYS A 60 -16.89 3.33 0.58
CA LYS A 60 -16.29 2.73 1.78
C LYS A 60 -14.76 2.78 1.77
N LEU A 61 -14.13 2.45 0.64
CA LEU A 61 -12.68 2.53 0.51
C LEU A 61 -12.22 4.00 0.44
N ARG A 62 -12.94 4.83 -0.32
CA ARG A 62 -12.63 6.27 -0.44
C ARG A 62 -12.59 6.97 0.93
N LYS A 63 -13.51 6.66 1.84
CA LYS A 63 -13.54 7.20 3.23
C LYS A 63 -12.36 6.75 4.10
N ARG A 64 -11.62 5.73 3.67
CA ARG A 64 -10.46 5.17 4.38
C ARG A 64 -9.13 5.60 3.78
N MET A 65 -9.14 6.41 2.72
CA MET A 65 -7.94 6.89 2.05
C MET A 65 -7.64 8.31 2.52
N PHE A 66 -6.43 8.51 3.06
CA PHE A 66 -5.98 9.78 3.61
C PHE A 66 -4.76 10.27 2.85
N PHE A 67 -4.80 11.53 2.41
CA PHE A 67 -3.78 12.14 1.57
C PHE A 67 -3.08 13.25 2.34
N HIS A 68 -1.81 13.06 2.69
CA HIS A 68 -1.07 13.97 3.58
C HIS A 68 -0.15 14.94 2.82
N GLY A 69 0.24 14.61 1.59
CA GLY A 69 1.19 15.41 0.82
C GLY A 69 2.54 15.41 1.51
N SER A 70 3.21 16.56 1.53
CA SER A 70 4.46 16.74 2.27
C SER A 70 4.26 17.10 3.76
N LYS A 71 3.02 17.13 4.26
CA LYS A 71 2.70 17.60 5.62
C LYS A 71 2.64 16.43 6.60
N MET A 72 3.76 16.08 7.22
CA MET A 72 3.83 14.93 8.12
C MET A 72 2.98 15.07 9.39
N ASN A 73 2.77 16.30 9.88
CA ASN A 73 1.83 16.55 11.00
C ASN A 73 0.40 16.05 10.71
N SER A 74 -0.01 16.01 9.44
CA SER A 74 -1.31 15.45 9.06
C SER A 74 -1.36 13.93 9.23
N LEU A 75 -0.24 13.23 9.02
CA LEU A 75 -0.11 11.80 9.33
C LEU A 75 -0.14 11.57 10.85
N HIS A 76 0.53 12.45 11.60
CA HIS A 76 0.62 12.34 13.05
C HIS A 76 -0.72 12.47 13.79
N ALA A 77 -1.72 13.07 13.14
CA ALA A 77 -3.09 13.09 13.65
C ALA A 77 -3.76 11.69 13.68
N TYR A 78 -3.21 10.72 12.93
CA TYR A 78 -3.69 9.34 12.85
C TYR A 78 -2.74 8.34 13.52
N LEU A 79 -1.43 8.63 13.52
CA LEU A 79 -0.39 7.75 14.06
C LEU A 79 0.55 8.54 14.98
N ALA A 80 0.70 8.11 16.23
CA ALA A 80 1.59 8.78 17.16
C ALA A 80 3.06 8.73 16.68
N PRO A 81 3.83 9.83 16.77
CA PRO A 81 5.24 9.88 16.37
C PRO A 81 6.10 8.78 17.00
N SER A 82 5.78 8.35 18.22
CA SER A 82 6.46 7.25 18.93
C SER A 82 6.40 5.89 18.22
N HIS A 83 5.50 5.71 17.25
CA HIS A 83 5.35 4.47 16.48
C HIS A 83 5.89 4.58 15.04
N LEU A 84 6.52 5.71 14.70
CA LEU A 84 7.02 6.00 13.36
C LEU A 84 8.54 6.18 13.37
N PRO A 85 9.23 5.82 12.28
CA PRO A 85 10.65 6.16 12.11
C PRO A 85 10.84 7.65 11.83
N MET A 86 12.06 8.14 12.07
CA MET A 86 12.45 9.53 11.82
C MET A 86 12.20 9.99 10.38
N ASP A 87 12.25 9.09 9.38
CA ASP A 87 11.90 9.35 7.97
C ASP A 87 10.48 9.92 7.75
N TYR A 88 9.59 9.67 8.72
CA TYR A 88 8.21 10.15 8.78
C TYR A 88 7.97 11.07 9.97
N GLY A 89 9.03 11.73 10.47
CA GLY A 89 8.97 12.65 11.60
C GLY A 89 8.58 11.99 12.93
N GLY A 90 8.89 10.70 13.08
CA GLY A 90 8.67 9.94 14.31
C GLY A 90 9.90 9.88 15.23
N GLU A 91 9.80 9.04 16.26
CA GLU A 91 10.83 8.89 17.31
C GLU A 91 11.63 7.58 17.19
N LEU A 92 11.18 6.63 16.36
CA LEU A 92 11.93 5.40 16.09
C LEU A 92 13.13 5.68 15.18
N PRO A 93 14.18 4.83 15.21
CA PRO A 93 15.34 4.98 14.32
C PRO A 93 14.94 5.09 12.84
N GLU A 94 15.80 5.75 12.05
CA GLU A 94 15.65 5.79 10.60
C GLU A 94 15.60 4.39 9.99
N ILE A 95 14.85 4.27 8.90
CA ILE A 95 14.75 3.05 8.13
C ILE A 95 16.13 2.70 7.58
N ASN A 96 16.72 1.63 8.10
CA ASN A 96 18.04 1.13 7.69
C ASN A 96 17.97 -0.25 7.01
N TYR A 97 16.78 -0.65 6.55
CA TYR A 97 16.53 -1.93 5.90
C TYR A 97 15.95 -1.74 4.50
N THR A 98 16.15 -2.75 3.67
CA THR A 98 15.71 -2.81 2.27
C THR A 98 14.79 -3.99 2.04
N ALA A 99 14.29 -4.12 0.81
CA ALA A 99 13.56 -5.31 0.40
C ALA A 99 14.38 -6.60 0.54
N ALA A 100 15.72 -6.53 0.46
CA ALA A 100 16.59 -7.69 0.64
C ALA A 100 16.56 -8.23 2.07
N ASP A 101 16.53 -7.34 3.07
CA ASP A 101 16.45 -7.73 4.48
C ASP A 101 15.12 -8.42 4.81
N TRP A 102 14.04 -7.97 4.18
CA TRP A 102 12.71 -8.60 4.29
C TRP A 102 12.57 -9.91 3.52
N TYR A 103 13.44 -10.17 2.54
CA TYR A 103 13.31 -11.32 1.65
C TYR A 103 13.35 -12.65 2.41
N THR A 104 14.26 -12.79 3.37
CA THR A 104 14.38 -14.00 4.21
C THR A 104 13.10 -14.25 5.02
N THR A 105 12.49 -13.20 5.57
CA THR A 105 11.21 -13.30 6.29
C THR A 105 10.09 -13.77 5.36
N ILE A 106 10.02 -13.24 4.14
CA ILE A 106 9.03 -13.68 3.14
C ILE A 106 9.26 -15.15 2.78
N LEU A 107 10.51 -15.56 2.58
CA LEU A 107 10.85 -16.96 2.28
C LEU A 107 10.49 -17.91 3.42
N SER A 108 10.58 -17.47 4.68
CA SER A 108 10.19 -18.30 5.83
C SER A 108 8.72 -18.71 5.79
N CYS A 109 7.86 -17.93 5.12
CA CYS A 109 6.45 -18.25 4.93
C CYS A 109 6.18 -19.18 3.75
N ASN A 110 7.18 -19.49 2.90
CA ASN A 110 6.96 -20.13 1.61
C ASN A 110 6.39 -21.55 1.73
N ASP A 111 6.82 -22.32 2.74
CA ASP A 111 6.28 -23.66 2.97
C ASP A 111 4.81 -23.63 3.42
N SER A 112 4.44 -22.64 4.23
CA SER A 112 3.04 -22.40 4.61
C SER A 112 2.20 -22.01 3.40
N ILE A 113 2.71 -21.11 2.54
CA ILE A 113 2.04 -20.69 1.31
C ILE A 113 1.85 -21.89 0.36
N ARG A 114 2.88 -22.74 0.19
CA ARG A 114 2.79 -23.97 -0.61
C ARG A 114 1.72 -24.91 -0.08
N ALA A 115 1.69 -25.12 1.25
CA ALA A 115 0.67 -25.94 1.89
C ALA A 115 -0.75 -25.36 1.67
N TRP A 116 -0.94 -24.06 1.89
CA TRP A 116 -2.24 -23.39 1.68
C TRP A 116 -2.73 -23.47 0.23
N ASN A 117 -1.81 -23.42 -0.74
CA ASN A 117 -2.14 -23.58 -2.15
C ASN A 117 -2.59 -25.02 -2.51
N THR A 118 -2.43 -26.01 -1.62
CA THR A 118 -3.00 -27.36 -1.82
C THR A 118 -4.46 -27.49 -1.37
N TYR A 119 -4.97 -26.51 -0.64
CA TYR A 119 -6.34 -26.48 -0.12
C TYR A 119 -7.31 -25.93 -1.17
N GLY A 120 -8.60 -26.28 -1.03
CA GLY A 120 -9.65 -25.87 -1.97
C GLY A 120 -9.79 -26.82 -3.18
N TYR A 121 -10.62 -26.42 -4.14
CA TYR A 121 -10.87 -27.21 -5.34
C TYR A 121 -9.65 -27.13 -6.28
N ARG A 122 -8.93 -28.24 -6.43
CA ARG A 122 -7.93 -28.36 -7.50
C ARG A 122 -8.68 -28.51 -8.81
N LYS A 123 -8.34 -27.69 -9.81
CA LYS A 123 -8.77 -27.97 -11.18
C LYS A 123 -8.08 -29.27 -11.61
N GLU A 124 -8.89 -30.27 -11.95
CA GLU A 124 -8.44 -31.47 -12.67
C GLU A 124 -7.80 -31.08 -14.00
#